data_AF-A0A359D905-F1
#
_entry.id   AF-A0A359D905-F1
#
_cell.length_a   1.000
_cell.length_b   1.000
_cell.length_c   1.000
_cell.angle_alpha   90.00
_cell.angle_beta   90.00
_cell.angle_gamma   90.00
#
_symmetry.space_group_name_H-M   'P 1'
#
loop_
_entity.id
_entity.type
_entity.pdbx_description
1 polymer ?
#
loop_
_entity_poly.entity_id
_entity_poly.type
_entity_poly.pdbx_seq_one_letter_code
_entity_poly.pdbx_strand_id
1 'polypeptide(L)'
;TSAACGLPIAMAGALSFIWLGWDNPQLPAWSLGFVYLPALAGIAVSSMFFARLGARLAHRLSPRVLKRLFALLLFSVGLSFLI
;
A
#
# COMPACT_ATOMS: atom_id res chain seq x y z
N THR A 1 17.81 0.11 4.36
CA THR A 1 16.40 0.44 4.66
C THR A 1 15.58 0.34 3.39
N SER A 2 15.04 -0.85 3.09
CA SER A 2 14.35 -1.15 1.82
C SER A 2 13.12 -0.29 1.51
N ALA A 3 12.61 0.45 2.50
CA ALA A 3 11.52 1.43 2.35
C ALA A 3 11.83 2.55 1.35
N ALA A 4 13.11 2.89 1.14
CA ALA A 4 13.48 3.93 0.18
C ALA A 4 13.14 3.56 -1.27
N CYS A 5 13.09 2.28 -1.62
CA CYS A 5 12.73 1.83 -2.97
C CYS A 5 11.22 1.93 -3.24
N GLY A 6 10.38 1.91 -2.20
CA GLY A 6 8.92 1.96 -2.37
C GLY A 6 8.41 3.33 -2.82
N LEU A 7 9.07 4.40 -2.39
CA LEU A 7 8.69 5.79 -2.73
C LEU A 7 8.73 6.06 -4.24
N PRO A 8 9.82 5.79 -4.98
CA PRO A 8 9.85 6.03 -6.43
C PRO A 8 8.87 5.15 -7.20
N ILE A 9 8.64 3.90 -6.75
CA ILE A 9 7.67 2.98 -7.37
C ILE A 9 6.24 3.53 -7.19
N ALA A 10 5.89 3.95 -5.97
CA ALA A 10 4.58 4.53 -5.69
C ALA A 10 4.36 5.85 -6.45
N MET A 11 5.39 6.70 -6.55
CA MET A 11 5.34 7.93 -7.34
C MET A 11 5.11 7.65 -8.82
N ALA A 12 5.88 6.74 -9.42
CA ALA A 12 5.71 6.37 -10.82
C ALA A 12 4.32 5.81 -11.11
N GLY A 13 3.81 4.92 -10.24
CA GLY A 13 2.46 4.38 -10.36
C GLY A 13 1.37 5.46 -10.23
N ALA A 14 1.49 6.36 -9.25
CA ALA A 14 0.55 7.46 -9.06
C ALA A 14 0.51 8.41 -10.25
N LEU A 15 1.69 8.81 -10.77
CA LEU A 15 1.79 9.66 -11.96
C LEU A 15 1.18 8.98 -13.19
N SER A 16 1.40 7.68 -13.38
CA SER A 16 0.77 6.92 -14.46
C SER A 16 -0.76 6.94 -14.36
N PHE A 17 -1.33 6.70 -13.17
CA PHE A 17 -2.79 6.74 -12.99
C PHE A 17 -3.40 8.14 -13.17
N ILE A 18 -2.68 9.19 -12.79
CA ILE A 18 -3.08 10.57 -13.02
C ILE A 18 -3.05 10.86 -14.53
N TRP A 19 -1.98 10.46 -15.24
CA TRP A 19 -1.84 10.66 -16.68
C TRP A 19 -2.91 9.90 -17.48
N LEU A 20 -3.15 8.62 -17.17
CA LEU A 20 -4.16 7.80 -17.85
C LEU A 20 -5.59 8.29 -17.60
N GLY A 21 -5.86 8.88 -16.43
CA GLY A 21 -7.19 9.35 -16.06
C GLY A 21 -7.51 10.78 -16.47
N TRP A 22 -6.53 11.53 -17.00
CA TRP A 22 -6.64 12.98 -17.21
C TRP A 22 -7.77 13.39 -18.16
N ASP A 23 -8.10 12.55 -19.14
CA ASP A 23 -9.06 12.88 -20.21
C ASP A 23 -10.49 12.34 -19.95
N ASN A 24 -10.82 11.89 -18.74
CA ASN A 24 -12.14 11.28 -18.46
C ASN A 24 -13.17 12.31 -17.94
N PRO A 25 -14.19 12.69 -18.73
CA PRO A 25 -15.17 13.72 -18.35
C PRO A 25 -16.24 13.28 -17.32
N GLN A 26 -16.27 12.00 -16.91
CA GLN A 26 -17.19 11.48 -15.89
C GLN A 26 -16.61 11.44 -14.46
N LEU A 27 -15.45 12.07 -14.24
CA LEU A 27 -14.78 12.00 -12.95
C LEU A 27 -15.50 12.85 -11.88
N PRO A 28 -15.71 12.31 -10.67
CA PRO A 28 -16.33 13.06 -9.57
C PRO A 28 -15.48 14.29 -9.22
N ALA A 29 -16.13 15.37 -8.77
CA ALA A 29 -15.45 16.55 -8.26
C ALA A 29 -14.45 16.13 -7.17
N TRP A 30 -13.21 16.65 -7.22
CA TRP A 30 -12.06 16.30 -6.37
C TRP A 30 -11.20 15.08 -6.78
N SER A 31 -11.33 14.56 -8.00
CA SER A 31 -10.39 13.57 -8.56
C SER A 31 -9.28 14.22 -9.40
N LEU A 32 -8.05 13.73 -9.26
CA LEU A 32 -6.93 13.98 -10.18
C LEU A 32 -6.71 12.70 -11.02
N GLY A 33 -7.29 12.67 -12.23
CA GLY A 33 -7.37 11.44 -13.02
C GLY A 33 -8.13 10.33 -12.27
N PHE A 34 -7.61 9.10 -12.28
CA PHE A 34 -8.20 7.99 -11.50
C PHE A 34 -7.95 8.09 -9.98
N VAL A 35 -7.23 9.11 -9.51
CA VAL A 35 -6.90 9.27 -8.09
C VAL A 35 -7.92 10.19 -7.40
N TYR A 36 -8.79 9.61 -6.59
CA TYR A 36 -9.76 10.38 -5.79
C TYR A 36 -9.09 10.93 -4.52
N LEU A 37 -8.92 12.25 -4.43
CA LEU A 37 -8.19 12.91 -3.35
C LEU A 37 -8.77 12.62 -1.94
N PRO A 38 -10.11 12.62 -1.72
CA PRO A 38 -10.67 12.33 -0.41
C PRO A 38 -10.42 10.87 0.03
N ALA A 39 -10.51 9.90 -0.89
CA ALA A 39 -10.16 8.52 -0.58
C ALA A 39 -8.66 8.39 -0.29
N LEU A 40 -7.80 9.05 -1.07
CA LEU A 40 -6.36 9.07 -0.82
C LEU A 40 -6.05 9.61 0.57
N ALA A 41 -6.67 10.71 0.99
CA ALA A 41 -6.52 11.26 2.32
C ALA A 41 -7.01 10.29 3.40
N GLY A 42 -8.19 9.68 3.22
CA GLY A 42 -8.73 8.69 4.17
C GLY A 42 -7.82 7.47 4.33
N ILE A 43 -7.34 6.91 3.22
CA ILE A 43 -6.41 5.77 3.22
C ILE A 43 -5.07 6.17 3.84
N ALA A 44 -4.54 7.35 3.53
CA ALA A 44 -3.26 7.81 4.07
C ALA A 44 -3.32 7.96 5.59
N VAL A 45 -4.39 8.58 6.13
CA VAL A 45 -4.58 8.76 7.57
C VAL A 45 -4.73 7.41 8.28
N SER A 46 -5.61 6.54 7.78
CA SER A 46 -5.81 5.20 8.29
C SER A 46 -4.52 4.38 8.28
N SER A 47 -3.81 4.40 7.16
CA SER A 47 -2.54 3.68 6.96
C SER A 47 -1.45 4.19 7.91
N MET A 48 -1.31 5.51 8.09
CA MET A 48 -0.32 6.07 9.01
C MET A 48 -0.57 5.62 10.46
N PHE A 49 -1.84 5.57 10.87
CA PHE A 49 -2.24 5.09 12.19
C PHE A 49 -1.89 3.61 12.38
N PHE A 50 -2.30 2.76 11.43
CA PHE A 50 -2.02 1.33 11.45
C PHE A 50 -0.53 0.99 11.31
N ALA A 51 0.22 1.75 10.50
CA ALA A 51 1.66 1.56 10.31
C ALA A 51 2.42 1.75 11.63
N ARG A 52 2.04 2.76 12.43
CA ARG A 52 2.65 2.98 13.75
C ARG A 52 2.29 1.88 14.74
N LEU A 53 1.06 1.36 14.69
CA LEU A 53 0.65 0.21 15.49
C LEU A 53 1.46 -1.04 15.09
N GLY A 54 1.55 -1.34 13.80
CA GLY A 54 2.28 -2.48 13.25
C GLY A 54 3.77 -2.44 13.60
N ALA A 55 4.41 -1.27 13.50
CA ALA A 55 5.81 -1.11 13.90
C ALA A 55 6.03 -1.38 15.41
N ARG A 56 5.10 -0.93 16.27
CA ARG A 56 5.16 -1.23 17.71
C ARG A 56 4.95 -2.71 18.00
N LEU A 57 3.99 -3.36 17.33
CA LEU A 57 3.78 -4.80 17.46
C LEU A 57 5.03 -5.57 17.01
N ALA A 58 5.60 -5.25 15.85
CA ALA A 58 6.78 -5.91 15.32
C ALA A 58 7.97 -5.86 16.28
N HIS A 59 8.14 -4.76 17.03
CA HIS A 59 9.18 -4.64 18.05
C HIS A 59 8.90 -5.42 19.33
N ARG A 60 7.62 -5.69 19.66
CA ARG A 60 7.21 -6.47 20.84
C ARG A 60 7.14 -7.97 20.55
N LEU A 61 6.96 -8.36 19.29
CA LEU A 61 6.90 -9.75 18.86
C LEU A 61 8.30 -10.38 18.84
N SER A 62 8.40 -11.61 19.36
CA SER A 62 9.66 -12.34 19.36
C SER A 62 10.08 -12.69 17.92
N PRO A 63 11.39 -12.73 17.61
CA PRO A 63 11.89 -13.02 16.26
C PRO A 63 11.38 -14.34 15.67
N ARG A 64 11.08 -15.32 16.54
CA ARG A 64 10.53 -16.62 16.16
C ARG A 64 9.13 -16.51 15.57
N VAL A 65 8.26 -15.69 16.17
CA VAL A 65 6.88 -15.50 15.70
C VAL A 65 6.86 -14.71 14.40
N LEU A 66 7.70 -13.66 14.29
CA LEU A 66 7.82 -12.87 13.07
C LEU A 66 8.24 -13.73 11.87
N LYS A 67 9.23 -14.60 12.05
CA LYS A 67 9.69 -15.53 11.01
C LYS A 67 8.59 -16.50 10.59
N ARG A 68 7.79 -17.00 11.54
CA ARG A 68 6.67 -17.91 11.26
C ARG A 68 5.54 -17.24 10.50
N LEU A 69 5.19 -15.99 10.86
CA LEU A 69 4.21 -15.18 10.15
C LEU A 69 4.64 -14.90 8.71
N PHE A 70 5.91 -14.54 8.51
CA PHE A 70 6.44 -14.30 7.17
C PHE A 70 6.43 -15.57 6.30
N ALA A 71 6.78 -16.72 6.88
CA ALA A 71 6.70 -18.01 6.19
C ALA A 71 5.27 -18.39 5.80
N LEU A 72 4.29 -18.16 6.69
CA LEU A 72 2.86 -18.38 6.39
C LEU A 72 2.39 -17.46 5.25
N LEU A 73 2.77 -16.19 5.28
CA LEU A 73 2.43 -15.24 4.21
C LEU A 73 2.98 -15.71 2.86
N LEU A 74 4.26 -16.08 2.81
CA LEU A 74 4.90 -16.60 1.59
C LEU A 74 4.22 -17.88 1.09
N PHE A 75 3.84 -18.78 2.00
CA PHE A 75 3.13 -20.00 1.66
C PHE A 75 1.76 -19.69 1.04
N SER A 76 0.99 -18.77 1.62
CA SER A 76 -0.30 -18.33 1.07
C SER A 76 -0.17 -17.68 -0.31
N VAL A 77 0.84 -16.81 -0.50
CA VAL A 77 1.10 -16.18 -1.81
C VAL A 77 1.49 -17.23 -2.86
N GLY A 78 2.34 -18.19 -2.49
CA GLY A 78 2.70 -19.30 -3.37
C GLY A 78 1.48 -20.16 -3.75
N LEU A 79 0.58 -20.40 -2.80
CA LEU A 79 -0.66 -21.13 -3.06
C LEU A 79 -1.60 -20.36 -4.01
N SER A 80 -1.69 -19.04 -3.86
CA SER A 80 -2.49 -18.18 -4.75
C SER A 80 -1.95 -18.09 -6.18
N PHE A 81 -0.69 -18.45 -6.42
CA PHE A 81 -0.12 -18.56 -7.77
C PHE A 81 -0.39 -19.92 -8.42
N LEU A 82 -0.65 -20.95 -7.60
CA LEU A 82 -0.91 -22.32 -8.06
C LEU A 82 -2.39 -22.56 -8.38
N ILE A 83 -3.30 -21.89 -7.65
CA ILE A 83 -4.74 -21.84 -7.92
C ILE A 83 -5.02 -20.83 -9.03
#